data_AF-A0A8S2FPW2-F1
#
_entry.id   AF-A0A8S2FPW2-F1
#
_cell.length_a   1.000
_cell.length_b   1.000
_cell.length_c   1.000
_cell.angle_alpha   90.00
_cell.angle_beta   90.00
_cell.angle_gamma   90.00
#
_symmetry.space_group_name_H-M   'P 1'
#
loop_
_entity.id
_entity.type
_entity.pdbx_description
1 polymer ?
#
loop_
_entity_poly.entity_id
_entity_poly.type
_entity_poly.pdbx_seq_one_letter_code
_entity_poly.pdbx_strand_id
1 'polypeptide(L)'
;TNKFEKELMKILFSQYNPLITPMINYSKALDVYVGLSLSQIINVYEKEQIVKVNVWLQIRWMDYQLKWNPDHFDRLESIRVPYETVWTPDIVLFNNADGNYEVTYKSNVVISSDGQIMWVPPAIYKCSCVSKIRRSN
;
A
#
# COMPACT_ATOMS: atom_id res chain seq x y z
N THR A 1 -24.23 2.32 -6.48
CA THR A 1 -23.56 1.07 -6.10
C THR A 1 -24.35 -0.10 -6.65
N ASN A 2 -23.72 -0.93 -7.49
CA ASN A 2 -24.36 -2.05 -8.19
C ASN A 2 -24.90 -3.08 -7.17
N LYS A 3 -26.02 -3.75 -7.46
CA LYS A 3 -26.57 -4.82 -6.60
C LYS A 3 -25.53 -5.93 -6.38
N PHE A 4 -24.84 -6.34 -7.44
CA PHE A 4 -23.81 -7.38 -7.38
C PHE A 4 -22.61 -6.97 -6.53
N GLU A 5 -22.19 -5.71 -6.61
CA GLU A 5 -21.11 -5.17 -5.79
C GLU A 5 -21.47 -5.18 -4.30
N LYS A 6 -22.70 -4.78 -3.94
CA LYS A 6 -23.18 -4.84 -2.54
C LYS A 6 -23.23 -6.28 -2.01
N GLU A 7 -23.69 -7.21 -2.83
CA GLU A 7 -23.78 -8.63 -2.48
C GLU A 7 -22.39 -9.23 -2.30
N LEU A 8 -21.46 -8.97 -3.23
CA LEU A 8 -20.07 -9.39 -3.13
C LEU A 8 -19.41 -8.84 -1.86
N MET A 9 -19.57 -7.54 -1.58
CA MET A 9 -19.04 -6.91 -0.36
C MET A 9 -19.55 -7.61 0.91
N LYS A 10 -20.85 -7.97 0.94
CA LYS A 10 -21.41 -8.71 2.09
C LYS A 10 -20.80 -10.11 2.22
N ILE A 11 -20.58 -10.81 1.11
CA ILE A 11 -19.99 -12.16 1.12
C ILE A 11 -18.54 -12.10 1.61
N LEU A 12 -17.71 -11.28 0.96
CA LEU A 12 -16.28 -11.20 1.25
C LEU A 12 -15.99 -10.75 2.68
N PHE A 13 -16.70 -9.73 3.17
CA PHE A 13 -16.38 -9.09 4.46
C PHE A 13 -17.22 -9.60 5.64
N SER A 14 -18.09 -10.59 5.45
CA SER A 14 -18.93 -11.13 6.55
C SER A 14 -18.13 -11.81 7.66
N GLN A 15 -17.02 -12.47 7.31
CA GLN A 15 -16.14 -13.20 8.24
C GLN A 15 -14.68 -12.74 8.16
N TYR A 16 -14.41 -11.72 7.35
CA TYR A 16 -13.06 -11.20 7.16
C TYR A 16 -12.62 -10.41 8.39
N ASN A 17 -11.40 -10.68 8.86
CA ASN A 17 -10.80 -9.93 9.94
C ASN A 17 -9.51 -9.24 9.45
N PRO A 18 -9.50 -7.90 9.31
CA PRO A 18 -8.32 -7.17 8.81
C PRO A 18 -7.12 -7.23 9.77
N LEU A 19 -7.32 -7.66 11.02
CA LEU A 19 -6.23 -7.82 11.99
C LEU A 19 -5.45 -9.13 11.81
N ILE A 20 -5.94 -10.06 10.97
CA ILE A 20 -5.33 -11.37 10.77
C ILE A 20 -4.60 -11.37 9.43
N THR A 21 -3.28 -11.58 9.46
CA THR A 21 -2.47 -11.71 8.25
C THR A 21 -3.00 -12.86 7.38
N PRO A 22 -3.21 -12.65 6.07
CA PRO A 22 -3.81 -13.64 5.17
C PRO A 22 -2.82 -14.73 4.77
N MET A 23 -2.40 -15.55 5.74
CA MET A 23 -1.54 -16.71 5.52
C MET A 23 -2.37 -17.99 5.46
N ILE A 24 -2.24 -18.74 4.35
CA ILE A 24 -2.88 -20.05 4.18
C ILE A 24 -2.21 -21.09 5.10
N ASN A 25 -0.90 -20.97 5.28
CA ASN A 25 -0.10 -21.88 6.09
C ASN A 25 0.91 -21.04 6.88
N TYR A 26 0.90 -21.17 8.21
CA TYR A 26 1.84 -20.47 9.09
C TYR A 26 3.32 -20.83 8.83
N SER A 27 3.58 -21.89 8.07
CA SER A 27 4.93 -22.25 7.61
C SER A 27 5.39 -21.52 6.34
N LYS A 28 4.52 -20.75 5.66
CA LYS A 28 4.85 -20.01 4.44
C LYS A 28 4.75 -18.50 4.68
N ALA A 29 5.75 -17.78 4.21
CA ALA A 29 5.74 -16.32 4.24
C ALA A 29 4.69 -15.75 3.27
N LEU A 30 4.18 -14.56 3.58
CA LEU A 30 3.38 -13.75 2.68
C LEU A 30 4.30 -12.86 1.85
N ASP A 31 4.23 -12.98 0.53
CA ASP A 31 5.00 -12.13 -0.38
C ASP A 31 4.33 -10.75 -0.53
N VAL A 32 5.06 -9.70 -0.19
CA VAL A 32 4.64 -8.30 -0.33
C VAL A 32 5.59 -7.60 -1.30
N TYR A 33 5.03 -7.13 -2.42
CA TYR A 33 5.75 -6.34 -3.40
C TYR A 33 5.64 -4.86 -3.06
N VAL A 34 6.79 -4.20 -2.95
CA VAL A 34 6.88 -2.76 -2.70
C VAL A 34 7.62 -2.10 -3.85
N GLY A 35 6.95 -1.16 -4.52
CA GLY A 35 7.51 -0.28 -5.53
C GLY A 35 7.43 1.18 -5.06
N LEU A 36 8.37 2.00 -5.51
CA LEU A 36 8.40 3.42 -5.22
C LEU A 36 8.48 4.19 -6.53
N SER A 37 7.56 5.14 -6.73
CA SER A 37 7.61 6.07 -7.86
C SER A 37 7.82 7.48 -7.35
N LEU A 38 9.00 8.04 -7.61
CA LEU A 38 9.30 9.43 -7.29
C LEU A 38 8.47 10.37 -8.16
N SER A 39 7.62 11.19 -7.55
CA SER A 39 6.86 12.22 -8.25
C SER A 39 7.69 13.49 -8.40
N GLN A 40 8.29 13.97 -7.31
CA GLN A 40 9.12 15.18 -7.31
C GLN A 40 10.03 15.22 -6.08
N ILE A 41 11.16 15.90 -6.21
CA ILE A 41 11.97 16.35 -5.09
C ILE A 41 11.38 17.70 -4.63
N ILE A 42 10.86 17.76 -3.41
CA ILE A 42 10.27 18.97 -2.85
C ILE A 42 11.38 19.91 -2.39
N ASN A 43 12.37 19.39 -1.65
CA ASN A 43 13.51 20.20 -1.18
C ASN A 43 14.70 19.33 -0.80
N VAL A 44 15.90 19.92 -0.82
CA VAL A 44 17.15 19.36 -0.29
C VAL A 44 17.72 20.34 0.73
N TYR A 45 17.69 19.92 1.99
CA TYR A 45 18.25 20.65 3.13
C TYR A 45 19.70 20.19 3.32
N GLU A 46 20.62 20.82 2.60
CA GLU A 46 22.02 20.40 2.56
C GLU A 46 22.71 20.49 3.92
N LYS A 47 22.44 21.53 4.73
CA LYS A 47 23.06 21.66 6.06
C LYS A 47 22.58 20.58 7.02
N GLU A 48 21.29 20.29 6.97
CA GLU A 48 20.59 19.32 7.80
C GLU A 48 20.73 17.88 7.27
N GLN A 49 21.25 17.71 6.05
CA GLN A 49 21.43 16.41 5.39
C GLN A 49 20.09 15.68 5.18
N ILE A 50 19.04 16.42 4.81
CA ILE A 50 17.66 15.90 4.63
C ILE A 50 17.17 16.17 3.20
N VAL A 51 16.59 15.14 2.57
CA VAL A 51 15.82 15.31 1.33
C VAL A 51 14.34 15.09 1.62
N LYS A 52 13.51 16.02 1.15
CA LYS A 52 12.05 15.90 1.17
C LYS A 52 11.56 15.55 -0.24
N VAL A 53 10.88 14.43 -0.40
CA VAL A 53 10.34 13.95 -1.68
C VAL A 53 8.85 13.65 -1.60
N ASN A 54 8.16 13.81 -2.72
CA ASN A 54 6.80 13.31 -2.92
C ASN A 54 6.88 12.03 -3.75
N VAL A 55 6.29 10.95 -3.25
CA VAL A 55 6.36 9.61 -3.84
C VAL A 55 4.99 8.95 -3.88
N TRP A 56 4.80 8.06 -4.85
CA TRP A 56 3.74 7.06 -4.84
C TRP A 56 4.31 5.75 -4.35
N LEU A 57 3.79 5.24 -3.24
CA LEU A 57 4.17 3.94 -2.71
C LEU A 57 3.25 2.89 -3.32
N GLN A 58 3.77 1.97 -4.11
CA GLN A 58 2.99 0.91 -4.73
C GLN A 58 3.17 -0.38 -3.94
N ILE A 59 2.12 -0.84 -3.28
CA ILE A 59 2.14 -2.04 -2.46
C ILE A 59 1.21 -3.07 -3.07
N ARG A 60 1.68 -4.30 -3.25
CA ARG A 60 0.87 -5.42 -3.74
C ARG A 60 1.10 -6.67 -2.92
N TRP A 61 0.02 -7.36 -2.59
CA TRP A 61 0.04 -8.67 -1.93
C TRP A 61 -1.17 -9.49 -2.38
N MET A 62 -1.19 -10.77 -2.01
CA MET A 62 -2.31 -11.66 -2.28
C MET A 62 -3.06 -11.95 -0.99
N ASP A 63 -4.39 -11.86 -1.02
CA ASP A 63 -5.26 -12.33 0.06
C ASP A 63 -6.17 -13.43 -0.48
N TYR A 64 -6.06 -14.63 0.11
CA TYR A 64 -6.84 -15.78 -0.35
C TYR A 64 -8.31 -15.72 0.05
N GLN A 65 -8.65 -14.92 1.07
CA GLN A 65 -10.02 -14.77 1.56
C GLN A 65 -10.83 -13.82 0.66
N LEU A 66 -10.16 -12.92 -0.07
CA LEU A 66 -10.78 -11.89 -0.90
C LEU A 66 -10.78 -12.28 -2.39
N LYS A 67 -11.15 -13.52 -2.69
CA LYS A 67 -11.26 -14.06 -4.04
C LYS A 67 -12.71 -14.31 -4.43
N TRP A 68 -13.05 -14.09 -5.68
CA TRP A 68 -14.37 -14.43 -6.22
C TRP A 68 -14.30 -14.77 -7.71
N ASN A 69 -15.34 -15.41 -8.23
CA ASN A 69 -15.50 -15.63 -9.66
C ASN A 69 -16.31 -14.48 -10.28
N PRO A 70 -15.74 -13.65 -11.19
CA PRO A 70 -16.43 -12.53 -11.83
C PRO A 70 -17.73 -12.93 -12.55
N ASP A 71 -17.82 -14.16 -13.07
CA ASP A 71 -19.00 -14.63 -13.80
C ASP A 71 -20.27 -14.69 -12.93
N HIS A 72 -20.12 -14.77 -11.60
CA HIS A 72 -21.25 -14.74 -10.66
C HIS A 72 -21.69 -13.33 -10.27
N PHE A 73 -20.92 -12.31 -10.62
CA PHE A 73 -21.11 -10.93 -10.17
C PHE A 73 -21.02 -9.92 -11.33
N ASP A 74 -21.68 -10.21 -12.45
CA ASP A 74 -21.76 -9.28 -13.61
C ASP A 74 -20.37 -8.90 -14.17
N ARG A 75 -19.45 -9.88 -14.23
CA ARG A 75 -18.05 -9.70 -14.67
C ARG A 75 -17.31 -8.62 -13.90
N LEU A 76 -17.62 -8.46 -12.61
CA LEU A 76 -16.92 -7.56 -11.72
C LEU A 76 -15.51 -8.11 -11.45
N GLU A 77 -14.50 -7.57 -12.13
CA GLU A 77 -13.10 -8.02 -12.00
C GLU A 77 -12.35 -7.36 -10.85
N SER A 78 -12.80 -6.18 -10.40
CA SER A 78 -12.19 -5.48 -9.28
C SER A 78 -13.17 -4.63 -8.50
N ILE A 79 -12.85 -4.42 -7.21
CA ILE A 79 -13.60 -3.55 -6.30
C ILE A 79 -12.64 -2.59 -5.60
N ARG A 80 -13.18 -1.45 -5.14
CA ARG A 80 -12.42 -0.46 -4.36
C ARG A 80 -13.02 -0.34 -2.98
N VAL A 81 -12.18 -0.51 -1.96
CA VAL A 81 -12.61 -0.45 -0.56
C VAL A 81 -11.66 0.44 0.26
N PRO A 82 -12.13 1.02 1.38
CA PRO A 82 -11.23 1.72 2.32
C PRO A 82 -10.14 0.78 2.82
N TYR A 83 -8.91 1.27 2.96
CA TYR A 83 -7.78 0.41 3.35
C TYR A 83 -7.97 -0.22 4.73
N GLU A 84 -8.73 0.41 5.63
CA GLU A 84 -9.03 -0.10 6.98
C GLU A 84 -9.85 -1.39 6.98
N THR A 85 -10.53 -1.69 5.86
CA THR A 85 -11.40 -2.86 5.74
C THR A 85 -10.64 -4.13 5.36
N VAL A 86 -9.38 -3.99 4.93
CA VAL A 86 -8.51 -5.11 4.56
C VAL A 86 -7.29 -5.16 5.48
N TRP A 87 -6.67 -6.33 5.60
CA TRP A 87 -5.33 -6.41 6.17
C TRP A 87 -4.35 -5.63 5.28
N THR A 88 -3.52 -4.78 5.89
CA THR A 88 -2.47 -4.03 5.20
C THR A 88 -1.13 -4.27 5.87
N PRO A 89 -0.02 -4.44 5.11
CA PRO A 89 1.30 -4.59 5.69
C PRO A 89 1.79 -3.27 6.34
N ASP A 90 2.44 -3.39 7.49
CA ASP A 90 3.11 -2.27 8.14
C ASP A 90 4.42 -1.92 7.43
N ILE A 91 4.41 -0.90 6.57
CA ILE A 91 5.58 -0.43 5.85
C ILE A 91 6.05 0.89 6.44
N VAL A 92 7.31 0.92 6.91
CA VAL A 92 7.93 2.09 7.54
C VAL A 92 9.22 2.49 6.84
N LEU A 93 9.47 3.80 6.75
CA LEU A 93 10.72 4.35 6.24
C LEU A 93 11.77 4.40 7.34
N PHE A 94 12.75 3.49 7.35
CA PHE A 94 13.76 3.43 8.43
C PHE A 94 14.64 4.68 8.57
N ASN A 95 15.00 5.34 7.45
CA ASN A 95 15.86 6.53 7.44
C ASN A 95 15.06 7.85 7.51
N ASN A 96 13.92 7.81 8.19
CA ASN A 96 13.05 8.97 8.37
C ASN A 96 13.72 10.03 9.25
N ALA A 97 13.92 11.23 8.70
CA ALA A 97 14.52 12.36 9.42
C ALA A 97 13.51 13.12 10.31
N ASP A 98 12.20 12.92 10.09
CA ASP A 98 11.13 13.65 10.77
C ASP A 98 10.59 12.93 12.02
N GLY A 99 10.93 11.65 12.23
CA GLY A 99 10.42 10.82 13.34
C GLY A 99 8.94 10.42 13.23
N ASN A 100 8.15 11.05 12.36
CA ASN A 100 6.75 10.69 12.07
C ASN A 100 6.68 9.78 10.84
N TYR A 101 6.40 8.50 11.06
CA TYR A 101 6.40 7.45 10.02
C TYR A 101 5.07 7.33 9.27
N GLU A 102 4.06 8.14 9.60
CA GLU A 102 2.71 7.98 9.05
C GLU A 102 2.54 8.63 7.67
N VAL A 103 2.05 7.82 6.72
CA VAL A 103 1.54 8.30 5.44
C VAL A 103 0.28 9.14 5.72
N THR A 104 0.35 10.45 5.46
CA THR A 104 -0.71 11.41 5.82
C THR A 104 -2.00 11.23 5.02
N TYR A 105 -1.93 10.58 3.85
CA TYR A 105 -3.09 10.32 3.01
C TYR A 105 -3.16 8.85 2.64
N LYS A 106 -4.20 8.18 3.14
CA LYS A 106 -4.41 6.75 2.92
C LYS A 106 -5.55 6.57 1.92
N SER A 107 -5.20 6.24 0.68
CA SER A 107 -6.17 6.01 -0.39
C SER A 107 -6.91 4.69 -0.19
N ASN A 108 -8.04 4.52 -0.88
CA ASN A 108 -8.68 3.21 -1.03
C ASN A 108 -7.71 2.21 -1.67
N VAL A 109 -7.93 0.93 -1.37
CA VAL A 109 -7.27 -0.21 -2.01
C VAL A 109 -8.10 -0.72 -3.18
N VAL A 110 -7.44 -1.32 -4.16
CA VAL A 110 -8.08 -2.05 -5.25
C VAL A 110 -7.88 -3.53 -4.99
N ILE A 111 -8.97 -4.30 -4.98
CA ILE A 111 -8.95 -5.75 -4.88
C ILE A 111 -9.37 -6.30 -6.23
N SER A 112 -8.57 -7.20 -6.79
CA SER A 112 -8.86 -7.94 -8.01
C SER A 112 -9.50 -9.29 -7.67
N SER A 113 -10.30 -9.85 -8.58
CA SER A 113 -11.06 -11.08 -8.36
C SER A 113 -10.20 -12.31 -8.06
N ASP A 114 -8.95 -12.30 -8.52
CA ASP A 114 -7.93 -13.33 -8.24
C ASP A 114 -7.34 -13.25 -6.82
N GLY A 115 -7.73 -12.26 -6.03
CA GLY A 115 -7.28 -12.00 -4.66
C GLY A 115 -6.05 -11.10 -4.58
N GLN A 116 -5.59 -10.53 -5.70
CA GLN A 116 -4.53 -9.53 -5.64
C GLN A 116 -5.07 -8.22 -5.07
N ILE A 117 -4.38 -7.68 -4.07
CA ILE A 117 -4.66 -6.36 -3.51
C ILE A 117 -3.56 -5.40 -3.93
N MET A 118 -3.96 -4.23 -4.39
CA MET A 118 -3.07 -3.13 -4.77
C MET A 118 -3.43 -1.88 -3.97
N TRP A 119 -2.44 -1.33 -3.29
CA TRP A 119 -2.56 -0.09 -2.54
C TRP A 119 -1.50 0.91 -3.02
N VAL A 120 -1.95 2.10 -3.44
CA VAL A 120 -1.07 3.14 -3.99
C VAL A 120 -1.25 4.48 -3.29
N PRO A 121 -0.92 4.59 -1.98
CA PRO A 121 -1.03 5.86 -1.29
C PRO A 121 0.10 6.83 -1.72
N PRO A 122 -0.19 8.12 -1.85
CA PRO A 122 0.82 9.16 -1.94
C PRO A 122 1.46 9.39 -0.57
N ALA A 123 2.78 9.54 -0.52
CA ALA A 123 3.52 9.81 0.69
C ALA A 123 4.52 10.96 0.48
N ILE A 124 4.69 11.77 1.53
CA ILE A 124 5.80 12.74 1.60
C ILE A 124 6.85 12.14 2.52
N TYR A 125 8.01 11.78 1.96
CA TYR A 125 9.12 11.25 2.73
C TYR A 125 10.17 12.31 2.98
N LYS A 126 10.63 12.39 4.24
CA LYS A 126 11.84 13.11 4.63
C LYS A 126 12.91 12.10 4.99
N CYS A 127 13.89 11.96 4.13
CA CYS A 127 14.96 10.98 4.27
C CYS A 127 16.24 11.68 4.68
N SER A 128 16.96 11.13 5.67
CA SER A 128 18.34 11.52 5.92
C SER A 128 19.23 10.98 4.79
N CYS A 129 20.15 11.80 4.28
CA CYS A 129 21.11 11.44 3.24
C CYS A 129 22.51 11.93 3.60
N VAL A 130 23.57 11.21 3.24
CA VAL A 130 24.95 11.72 3.40
C VAL A 130 25.42 12.33 2.08
N SER A 131 25.51 13.65 2.06
CA SER A 131 25.98 14.44 0.92
C SER A 131 27.51 14.51 0.96
N LYS A 132 28.17 13.93 -0.04
CA LYS A 132 29.61 14.11 -0.25
C LYS A 132 29.84 15.31 -1.17
N ILE A 133 30.07 16.48 -0.58
CA ILE A 133 30.46 17.68 -1.34
C ILE A 133 31.90 17.50 -1.79
N ARG A 134 32.12 17.26 -3.09
CA ARG A 134 33.45 17.23 -3.69
C ARG A 134 33.64 18.49 -4.53
N ARG A 135 34.50 19.41 -4.07
CA ARG A 135 34.94 20.55 -4.88
C ARG A 135 35.90 20.02 -5.95
N SER A 136 35.59 20.24 -7.22
CA SER A 136 36.56 20.14 -8.31
C SER A 136 37.47 21.37 -8.23
N ASN A 137 38.75 21.13 -7.96
CA ASN A 137 39.81 22.14 -8.13
C ASN A 137 40.13 22.33 -9.61
#